data_AF-C9YWC7-F1
#
_entry.id   AF-C9YWC7-F1
#
_cell.length_a   1.000
_cell.length_b   1.000
_cell.length_c   1.000
_cell.angle_alpha   90.00
_cell.angle_beta   90.00
_cell.angle_gamma   90.00
#
_symmetry.space_group_name_H-M   'P 1'
#
loop_
_entity.id
_entity.type
_entity.pdbx_description
1 polymer ?
#
loop_
_entity_poly.entity_id
_entity_poly.type
_entity_poly.pdbx_seq_one_letter_code
_entity_poly.pdbx_strand_id
1 'polypeptide(L)'
;MNEATEELKPHVQGRGDEELLFTAPQGGPLRARNFRQRLFAPAVVKAGLGHLKVTPHKLRHTAASLAIASGADVNVVQTMLGHKSATLTLDTYGHLFPDRLDEVSKKMHKRRSKQLAKAKAKLEKAEKKARKAAEEVAALEDDAA
;
A
#
# COMPACT_ATOMS: atom_id res chain seq x y z
N MET A 1 11.28 -6.64 9.53
CA MET A 1 12.48 -6.00 8.96
C MET A 1 12.53 -6.39 7.49
N ASN A 2 12.80 -5.45 6.57
CA ASN A 2 12.88 -5.74 5.14
C ASN A 2 14.20 -6.47 4.86
N GLU A 3 14.14 -7.77 4.59
CA GLU A 3 15.32 -8.63 4.34
C GLU A 3 16.27 -8.05 3.27
N ALA A 4 15.72 -7.40 2.24
CA ALA A 4 16.50 -6.69 1.23
C ALA A 4 17.38 -5.54 1.77
N THR A 5 17.04 -4.94 2.91
CA THR A 5 17.86 -3.90 3.54
C THR A 5 19.08 -4.48 4.25
N GLU A 6 19.02 -5.74 4.70
CA GLU A 6 20.16 -6.43 5.31
C GLU A 6 21.25 -6.70 4.26
N GLU A 7 20.87 -7.09 3.04
CA GLU A 7 21.81 -7.33 1.94
C GLU A 7 22.58 -6.06 1.54
N LEU A 8 21.99 -4.87 1.75
CA LEU A 8 22.64 -3.60 1.43
C LEU A 8 23.55 -3.09 2.56
N LYS A 9 23.40 -3.57 3.80
CA LYS A 9 24.20 -3.08 4.94
C LYS A 9 25.71 -3.11 4.71
N PRO A 10 26.31 -4.20 4.18
CA PRO A 10 27.75 -4.23 3.92
C PRO A 10 28.22 -3.17 2.92
N HIS A 11 27.33 -2.67 2.07
CA HIS A 11 27.63 -1.68 1.04
C HIS A 11 27.44 -0.23 1.50
N VAL A 12 26.74 -0.02 2.63
CA VAL A 12 26.46 1.30 3.21
C VAL A 12 27.36 1.59 4.41
N GLN A 13 27.77 0.56 5.14
CA GLN A 13 28.52 0.72 6.38
C GLN A 13 29.84 1.48 6.16
N GLY A 14 30.02 2.58 6.92
CA GLY A 14 31.24 3.39 6.87
C GLY A 14 31.34 4.38 5.72
N ARG A 15 30.26 4.59 4.97
CA ARG A 15 30.20 5.53 3.83
C ARG A 15 29.45 6.80 4.18
N GLY A 16 29.86 7.94 3.61
CA GLY A 16 29.16 9.21 3.78
C GLY A 16 27.84 9.26 3.00
N ASP A 17 26.91 10.12 3.44
CA ASP A 17 25.55 10.23 2.87
C ASP A 17 25.53 10.60 1.38
N GLU A 18 26.56 11.32 0.91
CA GLU A 18 26.70 11.77 -0.49
C GLU A 18 27.52 10.81 -1.36
N GLU A 19 27.98 9.67 -0.81
CA GLU A 19 28.73 8.69 -1.56
C GLU A 19 27.86 7.80 -2.44
N LEU A 20 28.36 7.49 -3.64
CA LEU A 20 27.70 6.59 -4.57
C LEU A 20 27.63 5.16 -4.00
N LEU A 21 26.43 4.66 -3.71
CA LEU A 21 26.22 3.29 -3.20
C LEU A 21 26.84 2.20 -4.08
N PHE A 22 26.68 2.31 -5.40
CA PHE A 22 27.29 1.41 -6.38
C PHE A 22 28.27 2.16 -7.29
N THR A 23 29.52 1.73 -7.31
CA THR A 23 30.59 2.35 -8.09
C THR A 23 31.04 1.45 -9.24
N ALA A 24 31.58 2.06 -10.29
CA ALA A 24 32.39 1.37 -11.27
C ALA A 24 33.73 0.93 -10.63
N PRO A 25 34.49 -0.01 -11.22
CA PRO A 25 35.74 -0.51 -10.63
C PRO A 25 36.77 0.57 -10.26
N GLN A 26 36.74 1.73 -10.94
CA GLN A 26 37.60 2.88 -10.65
C GLN A 26 36.98 3.89 -9.65
N GLY A 27 35.92 3.53 -8.94
CA GLY A 27 35.26 4.39 -7.94
C GLY A 27 34.26 5.42 -8.50
N GLY A 28 34.22 5.62 -9.82
CA GLY A 28 33.27 6.53 -10.47
C GLY A 28 31.84 5.99 -10.59
N PRO A 29 30.90 6.76 -11.17
CA PRO A 29 29.50 6.36 -11.32
C PRO A 29 29.32 5.17 -12.26
N LEU A 30 28.43 4.25 -11.87
CA LEU A 30 28.07 3.11 -12.67
C LEU A 30 27.29 3.55 -13.93
N ARG A 31 27.90 3.39 -15.11
CA ARG A 31 27.24 3.70 -16.38
C ARG A 31 26.27 2.59 -16.76
N ALA A 32 24.99 2.94 -16.95
CA ALA A 32 23.91 1.97 -17.21
C ALA A 32 24.21 1.02 -18.40
N ARG A 33 24.75 1.54 -19.51
CA ARG A 33 25.10 0.71 -20.67
C ARG A 33 26.17 -0.34 -20.31
N ASN A 34 27.23 0.07 -19.63
CA ASN A 34 28.33 -0.81 -19.24
C ASN A 34 27.85 -1.87 -18.24
N PHE A 35 27.07 -1.46 -17.24
CA PHE A 35 26.44 -2.39 -16.29
C PHE A 35 25.58 -3.43 -17.00
N ARG A 36 24.69 -2.99 -17.91
CA ARG A 36 23.79 -3.90 -18.65
C ARG A 36 24.58 -4.93 -19.45
N GLN A 37 25.61 -4.49 -20.17
CA GLN A 37 26.35 -5.35 -21.10
C GLN A 37 27.36 -6.26 -20.39
N ARG A 38 28.09 -5.75 -19.40
CA ARG A 38 29.24 -6.43 -18.80
C ARG A 38 28.90 -7.23 -17.55
N LEU A 39 27.82 -6.89 -16.85
CA LEU A 39 27.45 -7.52 -15.57
C LEU A 39 26.08 -8.17 -15.67
N PHE A 40 25.05 -7.40 -16.04
CA PHE A 40 23.67 -7.89 -15.97
C PHE A 40 23.38 -8.98 -17.01
N ALA A 41 23.69 -8.76 -18.29
CA ALA A 41 23.43 -9.76 -19.34
C ALA A 41 24.16 -11.10 -19.08
N PRO A 42 25.45 -11.12 -18.71
CA PRO A 42 26.12 -12.35 -18.28
C PRO A 42 25.47 -13.00 -17.05
N ALA A 43 25.04 -12.22 -16.06
CA ALA A 43 24.34 -12.75 -14.89
C ALA A 43 23.00 -13.41 -15.25
N VAL A 44 22.24 -12.83 -16.17
CA VAL A 44 20.98 -13.41 -16.69
C VAL A 44 21.23 -14.75 -17.38
N VAL A 45 22.31 -14.86 -18.17
CA VAL A 45 22.71 -16.12 -18.81
C VAL A 45 23.12 -17.15 -17.76
N LYS A 46 23.95 -16.76 -16.78
CA LYS A 46 24.39 -17.62 -15.68
C LYS A 46 23.22 -18.12 -14.83
N ALA A 47 22.15 -17.33 -14.71
CA ALA A 47 20.91 -17.71 -14.04
C ALA A 47 19.99 -18.63 -14.88
N GLY A 48 20.40 -19.02 -16.11
CA GLY A 48 19.59 -19.85 -17.00
C GLY A 48 18.47 -19.10 -17.73
N LEU A 49 18.39 -17.78 -17.59
CA LEU A 49 17.30 -16.94 -18.11
C LEU A 49 17.64 -16.24 -19.43
N GLY A 50 18.75 -16.62 -20.08
CA GLY A 50 19.23 -15.97 -21.31
C GLY A 50 18.19 -15.93 -22.44
N HIS A 51 17.39 -16.99 -22.57
CA HIS A 51 16.34 -17.10 -23.58
C HIS A 51 15.20 -16.08 -23.39
N LEU A 52 14.97 -15.62 -22.15
CA LEU A 52 13.90 -14.66 -21.83
C LEU A 52 14.29 -13.21 -22.14
N LYS A 53 15.56 -12.94 -22.47
CA LYS A 53 16.10 -11.59 -22.67
C LYS A 53 15.67 -10.67 -21.53
N VAL A 54 15.92 -11.09 -20.29
CA VAL A 54 15.55 -10.35 -19.08
C VAL A 54 16.24 -8.99 -19.10
N THR A 55 15.53 -7.93 -18.71
CA THR A 55 16.05 -6.57 -18.56
C THR A 55 15.64 -6.02 -17.20
N PRO A 56 16.31 -4.98 -16.68
CA PRO A 56 15.85 -4.31 -15.46
C PRO A 56 14.41 -3.79 -15.56
N HIS A 57 13.98 -3.40 -16.77
CA HIS A 57 12.59 -2.99 -16.99
C HIS A 57 11.61 -4.17 -16.86
N LYS A 58 11.97 -5.36 -17.38
CA LYS A 58 11.18 -6.59 -17.16
C LYS A 58 11.12 -6.98 -15.68
N LEU A 59 12.24 -6.89 -14.96
CA LEU A 59 12.26 -7.14 -13.52
C LEU A 59 11.36 -6.16 -12.75
N ARG A 60 11.30 -4.89 -13.18
CA ARG A 60 10.38 -3.91 -12.62
C ARG A 60 8.92 -4.29 -12.86
N HIS A 61 8.57 -4.80 -14.03
CA HIS A 61 7.23 -5.36 -14.29
C HIS A 61 6.95 -6.55 -13.37
N THR A 62 7.90 -7.49 -13.24
CA THR A 62 7.77 -8.63 -12.32
C THR A 62 7.55 -8.19 -10.88
N ALA A 63 8.29 -7.19 -10.39
CA ALA A 63 8.11 -6.66 -9.04
C ALA A 63 6.72 -6.04 -8.84
N ALA A 64 6.20 -5.32 -9.83
CA ALA A 64 4.84 -4.78 -9.80
C ALA A 64 3.79 -5.90 -9.76
N SER A 65 3.91 -6.91 -10.63
CA SER A 65 3.01 -8.05 -10.65
C SER A 65 3.02 -8.83 -9.33
N LEU A 66 4.19 -9.06 -8.73
CA LEU A 66 4.32 -9.73 -7.44
C LEU A 66 3.72 -8.90 -6.29
N ALA A 67 3.91 -7.58 -6.30
CA ALA A 67 3.29 -6.70 -5.30
C ALA A 67 1.76 -6.76 -5.37
N ILE A 68 1.19 -6.69 -6.58
CA ILE A 68 -0.27 -6.78 -6.79
C ILE A 68 -0.80 -8.16 -6.35
N ALA A 69 -0.13 -9.23 -6.75
CA ALA A 69 -0.47 -10.60 -6.32
C ALA A 69 -0.39 -10.77 -4.79
N SER A 70 0.52 -10.04 -4.13
CA SER A 70 0.64 -10.00 -2.67
C SER A 70 -0.39 -9.10 -1.99
N GLY A 71 -1.32 -8.52 -2.74
CA GLY A 71 -2.44 -7.74 -2.22
C GLY A 71 -2.21 -6.24 -2.15
N ALA A 72 -1.11 -5.71 -2.71
CA ALA A 72 -0.89 -4.27 -2.79
C ALA A 72 -1.98 -3.58 -3.62
N ASP A 73 -2.45 -2.43 -3.17
CA ASP A 73 -3.37 -1.59 -3.93
C ASP A 73 -2.61 -0.69 -4.94
N VAL A 74 -3.37 -0.01 -5.79
CA VAL A 74 -2.83 0.86 -6.84
C VAL A 74 -1.93 1.96 -6.29
N ASN A 75 -2.23 2.51 -5.12
CA ASN A 75 -1.44 3.59 -4.52
C ASN A 75 -0.10 3.05 -4.03
N VAL A 76 -0.10 1.90 -3.36
CA VAL A 76 1.13 1.23 -2.91
C VAL A 76 2.05 0.93 -4.11
N VAL A 77 1.50 0.36 -5.18
CA VAL A 77 2.28 0.04 -6.38
C VAL A 77 2.76 1.30 -7.08
N GLN A 78 1.92 2.34 -7.19
CA GLN A 78 2.32 3.63 -7.77
C GLN A 78 3.50 4.24 -7.02
N THR A 79 3.44 4.29 -5.68
CA THR A 79 4.50 4.83 -4.83
C THR A 79 5.77 4.00 -4.94
N MET A 80 5.67 2.66 -4.85
CA MET A 80 6.80 1.74 -5.00
C MET A 80 7.53 1.94 -6.34
N LEU A 81 6.77 2.19 -7.41
CA LEU A 81 7.31 2.40 -8.74
C LEU A 81 7.75 3.87 -8.96
N GLY A 82 7.29 4.83 -8.17
CA GLY A 82 7.54 6.25 -8.41
C GLY A 82 6.82 6.79 -9.66
N HIS A 83 5.63 6.24 -9.97
CA HIS A 83 4.80 6.76 -11.05
C HIS A 83 4.15 8.10 -10.64
N LYS A 84 4.21 9.09 -11.53
CA LYS A 84 3.64 10.43 -11.29
C LYS A 84 2.12 10.44 -11.15
N SER A 85 1.44 9.41 -11.67
CA SER A 85 -0.02 9.26 -11.62
C SER A 85 -0.40 7.80 -11.47
N ALA A 86 -1.51 7.55 -10.76
CA ALA A 86 -2.14 6.23 -10.67
C ALA A 86 -2.59 5.70 -12.04
N THR A 87 -2.96 6.59 -12.97
CA THR A 87 -3.37 6.23 -14.33
C THR A 87 -2.30 5.41 -15.03
N LEU A 88 -1.02 5.81 -14.95
CA LEU A 88 0.08 5.06 -15.56
C LEU A 88 0.17 3.63 -15.00
N THR A 89 -0.06 3.46 -13.70
CA THR A 89 -0.07 2.16 -13.05
C THR A 89 -1.28 1.33 -13.48
N LEU A 90 -2.46 1.93 -13.58
CA LEU A 90 -3.69 1.26 -14.00
C LEU A 90 -3.67 0.88 -15.48
N ASP A 91 -3.16 1.74 -16.35
CA ASP A 91 -3.01 1.44 -17.78
C ASP A 91 -2.06 0.26 -17.99
N THR A 92 -1.00 0.16 -17.18
CA THR A 92 0.02 -0.89 -17.30
C THR A 92 -0.40 -2.20 -16.62
N TYR A 93 -0.97 -2.12 -15.41
CA TYR A 93 -1.17 -3.29 -14.53
C TYR A 93 -2.63 -3.49 -14.08
N GLY A 94 -3.57 -2.69 -14.56
CA GLY A 94 -4.98 -2.72 -14.15
C GLY A 94 -5.59 -4.12 -14.24
N HIS A 95 -5.25 -4.85 -15.29
CA HIS A 95 -5.70 -6.23 -15.54
C HIS A 95 -5.18 -7.27 -14.53
N LEU A 96 -4.18 -6.93 -13.70
CA LEU A 96 -3.65 -7.81 -12.66
C LEU A 96 -4.39 -7.63 -11.33
N PHE A 97 -5.13 -6.53 -11.14
CA PHE A 97 -5.88 -6.32 -9.92
C PHE A 97 -7.09 -7.25 -9.89
N PRO A 98 -7.31 -8.00 -8.79
CA PRO A 98 -8.45 -8.88 -8.68
C PRO A 98 -9.74 -8.06 -8.56
N ASP A 99 -10.82 -8.58 -9.14
CA ASP A 99 -12.16 -8.04 -8.87
C ASP A 99 -12.54 -8.33 -7.41
N ARG A 100 -12.89 -7.27 -6.69
CA ARG A 100 -13.27 -7.33 -5.27
C ARG A 100 -14.59 -6.59 -4.99
N LEU A 101 -15.39 -6.31 -6.02
CA LEU A 101 -16.63 -5.54 -5.85
C LEU A 101 -17.56 -6.16 -4.81
N ASP A 102 -17.74 -7.48 -4.85
CA ASP A 102 -18.59 -8.20 -3.87
C ASP A 102 -18.04 -8.15 -2.44
N GLU A 103 -16.72 -8.30 -2.29
CA GLU A 103 -16.05 -8.23 -0.99
C GLU A 103 -16.20 -6.83 -0.38
N VAL A 104 -15.97 -5.80 -1.19
CA VAL A 104 -16.12 -4.39 -0.82
C VAL A 104 -17.57 -4.10 -0.45
N SER A 105 -18.53 -4.55 -1.25
CA SER A 105 -19.96 -4.40 -0.99
C SER A 105 -20.37 -5.00 0.37
N LYS A 106 -19.97 -6.25 0.64
CA LYS A 106 -20.23 -6.92 1.93
C LYS A 106 -19.63 -6.14 3.10
N LYS A 107 -18.38 -5.68 2.97
CA LYS A 107 -17.70 -4.87 4.01
C LYS A 107 -18.38 -3.52 4.23
N MET A 108 -18.82 -2.85 3.17
CA MET A 108 -19.58 -1.60 3.23
C MET A 108 -20.91 -1.79 3.97
N HIS A 109 -21.67 -2.82 3.61
CA HIS A 109 -22.95 -3.13 4.27
C HIS A 109 -22.77 -3.39 5.78
N LYS A 110 -21.78 -4.20 6.16
CA LYS A 110 -21.45 -4.48 7.56
C LYS A 110 -21.06 -3.22 8.35
N ARG A 111 -20.31 -2.30 7.73
CA ARG A 111 -19.95 -1.01 8.36
C ARG A 111 -21.19 -0.14 8.56
N ARG A 112 -22.05 -0.04 7.55
CA ARG A 112 -23.29 0.74 7.60
C ARG A 112 -24.24 0.22 8.69
N SER A 113 -24.50 -1.09 8.74
CA SER A 113 -25.42 -1.67 9.73
C SER A 113 -24.95 -1.42 11.17
N LYS A 114 -23.65 -1.55 11.43
CA LYS A 114 -23.04 -1.22 12.73
C LYS A 114 -23.25 0.25 13.11
N GLN A 115 -23.12 1.18 12.17
CA GLN A 115 -23.33 2.60 12.45
C GLN A 115 -24.81 2.92 12.71
N LEU A 116 -25.73 2.31 11.96
CA LEU A 116 -27.17 2.47 12.19
C LEU A 116 -27.59 1.94 13.56
N ALA A 117 -27.09 0.77 13.98
CA ALA A 117 -27.38 0.22 15.30
C ALA A 117 -26.89 1.16 16.43
N LYS A 118 -25.69 1.73 16.27
CA LYS A 118 -25.16 2.74 17.21
C LYS A 118 -26.04 3.99 17.27
N ALA A 119 -26.48 4.49 16.12
CA ALA A 119 -27.34 5.67 16.05
C ALA A 119 -28.70 5.42 16.71
N LYS A 120 -29.35 4.27 16.43
CA LYS A 120 -30.61 3.86 17.06
C LYS A 120 -30.48 3.77 18.58
N ALA A 121 -29.44 3.09 19.08
CA ALA A 121 -29.22 2.99 20.52
C ALA A 121 -28.97 4.36 21.18
N LYS A 122 -28.33 5.31 20.46
CA LYS A 122 -28.14 6.68 20.95
C LYS A 122 -29.48 7.44 21.01
N LEU A 123 -30.32 7.29 19.98
CA LEU A 123 -31.66 7.89 19.93
C LEU A 123 -32.54 7.37 21.07
N GLU A 124 -32.64 6.05 21.24
CA GLU A 124 -33.41 5.44 22.33
C GLU A 124 -32.95 5.90 23.71
N LYS A 125 -31.64 6.09 23.93
CA LYS A 125 -31.11 6.66 25.18
C LYS A 125 -31.50 8.13 25.36
N ALA A 126 -31.49 8.92 24.29
CA ALA A 126 -31.88 10.32 24.34
C ALA A 126 -33.39 10.46 24.62
N GLU A 127 -34.22 9.64 23.98
CA GLU A 127 -35.67 9.58 24.22
C GLU A 127 -35.98 9.19 25.68
N LYS A 128 -35.32 8.14 26.20
CA LYS A 128 -35.47 7.76 27.62
C LYS A 128 -35.06 8.88 28.58
N LYS A 129 -33.97 9.59 28.27
CA LYS A 129 -33.53 10.73 29.09
C LYS A 129 -34.53 11.88 29.03
N ALA A 130 -35.07 12.19 27.86
CA ALA A 130 -36.07 13.25 27.68
C ALA A 130 -37.36 12.92 28.42
N ARG A 131 -37.83 11.67 28.35
CA ARG A 131 -39.01 11.20 29.09
C ARG A 131 -38.82 11.34 30.61
N LYS A 132 -37.67 10.90 31.15
CA LYS A 132 -37.37 11.03 32.59
C LYS A 132 -37.36 12.50 33.03
N ALA A 133 -36.79 13.38 32.21
CA ALA A 133 -36.77 14.82 32.49
C ALA A 133 -38.18 15.43 32.48
N ALA A 134 -39.05 15.00 31.56
CA ALA A 134 -40.45 15.46 31.53
C ALA A 134 -41.26 14.97 32.75
N GLU A 135 -41.06 13.73 33.17
CA GLU A 135 -41.68 13.17 34.39
C GLU A 135 -41.20 13.91 35.66
N GLU A 136 -39.91 14.27 35.74
CA GLU A 136 -39.36 15.08 36.85
C GLU A 136 -39.93 16.51 36.89
N VAL A 137 -40.13 17.16 35.74
CA VAL A 137 -40.73 18.50 35.67
C VAL A 137 -42.21 18.47 36.10
N ALA A 138 -42.99 17.49 35.63
CA ALA A 138 -44.39 17.36 36.02
C ALA A 138 -44.58 17.14 37.53
N ALA A 139 -43.71 16.35 38.16
CA ALA A 139 -43.75 16.12 39.61
C ALA A 139 -43.49 17.40 40.43
N LEU A 140 -42.68 18.34 39.91
CA LEU A 140 -42.42 19.62 40.58
C LEU A 140 -43.57 20.62 40.44
N GLU A 141 -44.40 20.49 39.40
CA GLU A 141 -45.59 21.33 39.20
C GLU A 141 -46.75 20.88 40.11
N ASP A 142 -46.87 19.57 40.39
CA ASP A 142 -47.89 19.01 41.28
C ASP A 142 -47.62 19.29 42.78
N ASP A 143 -46.34 19.41 43.20
CA ASP A 143 -45.96 19.74 44.59
C ASP A 143 -46.11 21.25 44.95
N ALA A 144 -46.40 22.11 43.96
CA ALA A 144 -46.56 23.56 44.12
C ALA A 144 -48.02 24.04 44.19
N ALA A 145 -49.00 23.11 44.11
CA ALA A 145 -50.43 23.35 44.22
C ALA A 145 -50.99 22.90 45.59
#